data_AF-A0A7V1PXH2-F1
#
_entry.id   AF-A0A7V1PXH2-F1
#
_cell.length_a   1.000
_cell.length_b   1.000
_cell.length_c   1.000
_cell.angle_alpha   90.00
_cell.angle_beta   90.00
_cell.angle_gamma   90.00
#
_symmetry.space_group_name_H-M   'P 1'
#
loop_
_entity.id
_entity.type
_entity.pdbx_description
1 polymer ?
#
loop_
_entity_poly.entity_id
_entity_poly.type
_entity_poly.pdbx_seq_one_letter_code
_entity_poly.pdbx_strand_id
1 'polypeptide(L)' 'MNIQTEKIELMKLLLNTENPSIIQSIRQIFKKEIASDFWDELSSEQQIEIRKGSSDIERGKSSDYDSFISKHR' A
#
# COMPACT_ATOMS: atom_id res chain seq x y z
N MET A 1 26.00 12.51 11.89
CA MET A 1 25.40 12.97 10.62
C MET A 1 24.25 13.88 10.96
N ASN A 2 24.21 15.11 10.45
CA ASN A 2 23.11 16.04 10.71
C ASN A 2 22.06 15.89 9.59
N ILE A 3 20.94 15.24 9.93
CA ILE A 3 19.84 14.95 8.99
C ILE A 3 19.32 16.23 8.31
N GLN A 4 19.34 17.37 8.98
CA GLN A 4 18.87 18.63 8.41
C GLN A 4 19.82 19.14 7.32
N THR A 5 21.13 19.02 7.55
CA THR A 5 22.15 19.37 6.55
C THR A 5 22.01 18.51 5.31
N GLU A 6 21.83 17.21 5.50
CA GLU A 6 21.72 16.24 4.40
C GLU A 6 20.45 16.45 3.56
N LYS A 7 19.32 16.79 4.19
CA LYS A 7 18.10 17.18 3.47
C LYS A 7 18.32 18.39 2.55
N ILE A 8 19.03 19.42 3.04
CA ILE A 8 19.32 20.62 2.25
C ILE A 8 20.22 20.28 1.05
N GLU A 9 21.22 19.42 1.24
CA GLU A 9 22.11 18.98 0.16
C GLU A 9 21.36 18.20 -0.92
N LEU A 10 20.48 17.28 -0.53
CA LEU A 10 19.63 16.53 -1.46
C LEU A 10 18.68 17.45 -2.24
N MET A 11 18.09 18.46 -1.59
CA MET A 11 17.25 19.45 -2.27
C MET A 11 18.04 20.24 -3.32
N LYS A 12 19.26 20.68 -3.00
CA LYS A 12 20.11 21.39 -3.96
C LYS A 12 20.47 20.51 -5.16
N LEU A 13 20.83 19.24 -4.92
CA LEU A 13 21.14 18.29 -5.98
C LEU A 13 19.92 18.08 -6.90
N LEU A 14 18.73 17.92 -6.32
CA LEU A 14 17.48 17.76 -7.06
C LEU A 14 17.14 18.99 -7.91
N LEU A 15 17.28 20.20 -7.36
CA LEU A 15 17.02 21.45 -8.09
C LEU A 15 17.94 21.65 -9.30
N ASN A 16 19.19 21.17 -9.22
CA ASN A 16 20.15 21.25 -10.30
C ASN A 16 20.06 20.09 -11.32
N THR A 17 19.20 19.09 -11.07
CA THR A 17 19.06 17.94 -11.96
C THR A 17 18.06 18.25 -13.08
N GLU A 18 18.53 18.26 -14.32
CA GLU A 18 17.67 18.48 -15.50
C GLU A 18 17.20 17.18 -16.16
N ASN A 19 17.88 16.06 -15.89
CA ASN A 19 17.56 14.78 -16.51
C ASN A 19 16.21 14.24 -16.00
N PRO A 20 15.17 14.14 -16.86
CA PRO A 20 13.83 13.72 -16.43
C PRO A 20 13.77 12.30 -15.86
N SER A 21 14.60 11.38 -16.36
CA SER A 21 14.65 9.99 -15.89
C SER A 21 15.17 9.87 -14.45
N ILE A 22 16.10 10.75 -14.05
CA ILE A 22 16.60 10.81 -12.68
C ILE A 22 15.52 11.34 -11.75
N ILE A 23 14.84 12.44 -12.13
CA ILE A 23 13.73 13.01 -11.35
C ILE A 23 12.60 11.99 -11.18
N GLN A 24 12.27 11.24 -12.23
CA GLN A 24 11.24 10.20 -12.18
C GLN A 24 11.60 9.07 -11.20
N SER A 25 12.85 8.61 -11.22
CA SER A 25 13.33 7.58 -10.29
C SER A 25 13.23 8.04 -8.83
N ILE A 26 13.64 9.28 -8.54
CA ILE A 26 13.52 9.87 -7.18
C ILE A 26 12.05 9.94 -6.75
N ARG A 27 11.15 10.36 -7.65
CA ARG A 27 9.71 10.38 -7.37
C ARG A 27 9.16 8.98 -7.04
N GLN A 28 9.63 7.94 -7.72
CA GLN A 28 9.21 6.56 -7.44
C GLN A 28 9.68 6.09 -6.06
N ILE A 29 10.88 6.48 -5.62
CA ILE A 29 11.37 6.15 -4.28
C ILE A 29 10.44 6.75 -3.21
N PHE A 30 10.12 8.04 -3.32
CA PHE A 30 9.18 8.68 -2.39
C PHE A 30 7.77 8.07 -2.47
N LYS A 31 7.28 7.70 -3.66
CA LYS A 31 5.99 7.04 -3.80
C LYS A 31 5.95 5.65 -3.16
N LYS A 32 7.05 4.89 -3.20
CA LYS A 32 7.12 3.57 -2.54
C LYS A 32 7.09 3.69 -1.02
N GLU A 33 7.66 4.75 -0.47
CA GLU A 33 7.61 5.05 0.97
C GLU A 33 6.24 5.61 1.41
N ILE A 34 5.53 6.32 0.53
CA ILE A 34 4.21 6.92 0.82
C ILE A 34 3.06 5.95 0.53
N ALA A 35 3.25 4.99 -0.38
CA ALA A 35 2.28 3.93 -0.64
C ALA A 35 2.30 2.95 0.54
N SER A 36 1.70 3.37 1.65
CA SER A 36 0.99 2.48 2.55
C SER A 36 0.17 1.55 1.67
N ASP A 37 0.43 0.26 1.71
CA ASP A 37 -0.47 -0.68 1.05
C ASP A 37 -1.86 -0.46 1.67
N PHE A 38 -2.95 -0.70 0.94
CA PHE A 38 -4.30 -0.52 1.52
C PHE A 38 -4.44 -1.37 2.79
N TRP A 39 -3.69 -2.47 2.87
CA TRP A 39 -3.56 -3.34 4.03
C TRP A 39 -3.15 -2.58 5.30
N ASP A 40 -2.22 -1.64 5.16
CA ASP A 40 -1.70 -0.83 6.26
C ASP A 40 -2.66 0.30 6.67
N GLU A 41 -3.66 0.61 5.82
CA GLU A 41 -4.75 1.54 6.11
C GLU A 41 -5.95 0.88 6.83
N LEU A 42 -6.01 -0.45 6.88
CA LEU A 42 -7.08 -1.20 7.54
C LEU A 42 -6.94 -1.18 9.07
N SER A 43 -8.07 -1.06 9.77
CA SER A 43 -8.10 -1.23 11.22
C SER A 43 -7.72 -2.66 11.62
N SER A 44 -7.24 -2.84 12.86
CA SER A 44 -6.93 -4.17 13.40
C SER A 44 -8.11 -5.14 13.29
N GLU A 45 -9.34 -4.66 13.48
CA GLU A 45 -10.56 -5.46 13.36
C GLU A 45 -10.79 -5.92 11.91
N GLN A 46 -10.63 -5.03 10.95
CA GLN A 46 -10.75 -5.35 9.52
C GLN A 46 -9.70 -6.38 9.08
N GLN A 47 -8.45 -6.22 9.53
CA GLN A 47 -7.38 -7.19 9.24
C GLN A 47 -7.68 -8.56 9.86
N ILE A 48 -8.23 -8.61 11.08
CA ILE A 48 -8.64 -9.85 11.75
C ILE A 48 -9.78 -10.53 10.98
N GLU A 49 -10.79 -9.77 10.55
CA GLU A 49 -11.92 -10.29 9.79
C GLU A 49 -11.49 -10.89 8.45
N ILE A 50 -10.63 -10.19 7.70
CA ILE A 50 -10.08 -10.69 6.43
C ILE A 50 -9.30 -11.98 6.66
N ARG A 51 -8.41 -12.03 7.67
CA ARG A 51 -7.66 -13.26 8.00
C ARG A 51 -8.57 -14.42 8.36
N LYS A 52 -9.65 -14.15 9.10
CA LYS A 52 -10.66 -15.15 9.43
C LYS A 52 -11.37 -15.66 8.18
N GLY A 53 -11.81 -14.75 7.30
CA GLY A 53 -12.44 -15.08 6.02
C GLY A 53 -11.55 -15.98 5.14
N SER A 54 -10.27 -15.62 4.98
CA SER A 54 -9.31 -16.46 4.25
C SER A 54 -9.19 -17.87 4.86
N SER A 55 -9.11 -17.95 6.19
CA SER A 55 -9.02 -19.23 6.90
C SER A 55 -10.32 -20.05 6.79
N ASP A 56 -11.47 -19.40 6.72
CA ASP A 56 -12.76 -20.06 6.50
C ASP A 56 -12.88 -20.60 5.06
N ILE A 57 -12.40 -19.86 4.05
CA ILE A 57 -12.30 -20.33 2.66
C ILE A 57 -11.39 -21.56 2.56
N GLU A 58 -10.20 -21.53 3.17
CA GLU A 58 -9.29 -22.68 3.21
C GLU A 58 -9.92 -23.93 3.84
N ARG A 59 -10.80 -23.72 4.83
CA ARG A 59 -11.57 -24.81 5.47
C ARG A 59 -12.84 -25.20 4.70
N GLY A 60 -13.06 -24.64 3.51
CA GLY A 60 -14.25 -24.90 2.70
C GLY A 60 -15.55 -24.29 3.26
N LYS A 61 -15.45 -23.37 4.23
CA LYS A 61 -16.58 -22.64 4.81
C LYS A 61 -16.91 -21.41 3.97
N SER A 62 -17.04 -21.60 2.67
CA SER A 62 -17.45 -20.58 1.71
C SER A 62 -18.66 -21.08 0.93
N SER A 63 -19.55 -20.17 0.56
CA SER A 63 -20.68 -20.46 -0.32
C SER A 63 -20.60 -19.60 -1.56
N ASP A 64 -21.03 -20.15 -2.69
CA ASP A 64 -21.21 -19.38 -3.92
C ASP A 64 -22.20 -18.22 -3.70
N TYR A 65 -21.83 -17.04 -4.20
CA TYR A 65 -22.57 -15.81 -3.97
C TYR A 65 -23.94 -15.83 -4.65
N ASP A 66 -23.99 -16.24 -5.91
CA ASP A 66 -25.23 -16.27 -6.70
C ASP A 66 -26.23 -17.28 -6.11
N SER A 67 -25.72 -18.43 -5.67
CA SER A 67 -26.49 -19.46 -4.98
C SER A 67 -27.02 -19.01 -3.61
N PHE A 68 -26.31 -18.12 -2.91
CA PHE A 68 -26.74 -17.55 -1.64
C PHE A 68 -27.81 -16.48 -1.81
N ILE A 69 -27.61 -15.54 -2.75
CA ILE A 69 -28.50 -14.39 -2.91
C ILE A 69 -29.82 -14.74 -3.60
N SER A 70 -29.81 -15.74 -4.48
CA SER A 70 -31.03 -16.27 -5.12
C SER A 70 -32.07 -16.80 -4.11
N LYS A 71 -31.65 -17.19 -2.91
CA LYS A 71 -32.52 -17.64 -1.81
C LYS A 71 -33.12 -16.50 -0.98
N HIS A 72 -32.67 -15.27 -1.19
CA HIS A 72 -33.05 -14.08 -0.42
C HIS A 72 -33.64 -12.97 -1.29
N ARG A 73 -33.94 -13.28 -2.56
CA ARG A 73 -34.73 -12.46 -3.48
C ARG A 73 -36.15 -13.01 -3.56
#